data_AF-A0A2U1JWE4-F1
#
_entry.id   AF-A0A2U1JWE4-F1
#
_cell.length_a   1.000
_cell.length_b   1.000
_cell.length_c   1.000
_cell.angle_alpha   90.00
_cell.angle_beta   90.00
_cell.angle_gamma   90.00
#
_symmetry.space_group_name_H-M   'P 1'
#
loop_
_entity.id
_entity.type
_entity.pdbx_description
1 polymer ?
#
loop_
_entity_poly.entity_id
_entity_poly.type
_entity_poly.pdbx_seq_one_letter_code
_entity_poly.pdbx_strand_id
1 'polypeptide(L)'
;MAKQGKKRTMSICLTDVDKSRVLVHGNGKKYLMIETWDYDVPDKFDNDFSISISRNKEEAERVKNGEKLDRIFIGNGRIWEQTDAMRPMTEAEIKEAGDDLPF
;
A
#
# COMPACT_ATOMS: atom_id res chain seq x y z
N MET A 1 -14.00 -2.81 -19.42
CA MET A 1 -13.70 -1.92 -18.27
C MET A 1 -12.22 -2.04 -17.97
N ALA A 2 -11.44 -0.96 -18.09
CA ALA A 2 -10.04 -0.96 -17.67
C ALA A 2 -9.99 -1.13 -16.14
N LYS A 3 -9.07 -1.96 -15.64
CA LYS A 3 -8.87 -2.11 -14.20
C LYS A 3 -8.18 -0.85 -13.70
N GLN A 4 -8.88 -0.01 -12.94
CA GLN A 4 -8.28 1.14 -12.27
C GLN A 4 -7.39 0.62 -11.13
N GLY A 5 -6.10 0.95 -11.17
CA GLY A 5 -5.15 0.64 -10.10
C GLY A 5 -5.25 1.65 -8.95
N LYS A 6 -4.84 1.28 -7.74
CA LYS A 6 -4.61 2.23 -6.64
C LYS A 6 -3.11 2.43 -6.45
N LYS A 7 -2.65 3.68 -6.34
CA LYS A 7 -1.24 3.97 -6.03
C LYS A 7 -1.01 3.84 -4.53
N ARG A 8 -0.07 2.99 -4.11
CA ARG A 8 0.34 2.85 -2.70
C ARG A 8 1.76 3.33 -2.51
N THR A 9 2.01 4.11 -1.47
CA THR A 9 3.37 4.51 -1.05
C THR A 9 3.60 4.04 0.37
N MET A 10 4.77 3.50 0.65
CA MET A 10 5.06 2.91 1.95
C MET A 10 6.52 3.07 2.32
N SER A 11 6.81 3.13 3.61
CA SER A 11 8.17 3.19 4.14
C SER A 11 8.37 2.10 5.18
N ILE A 12 9.54 1.46 5.15
CA ILE A 12 9.93 0.45 6.13
C ILE A 12 11.13 0.93 6.95
N CYS A 13 11.12 0.58 8.23
CA CYS A 13 12.20 0.84 9.16
C CYS A 13 13.27 -0.25 9.00
N LEU A 14 14.42 0.11 8.45
CA LEU A 14 15.50 -0.85 8.19
C LEU A 14 16.17 -1.39 9.47
N THR A 15 16.01 -0.70 10.60
CA THR A 15 16.54 -1.16 11.89
C THR A 15 15.67 -2.22 12.55
N ASP A 16 14.36 -2.18 12.29
CA ASP A 16 13.38 -3.14 12.84
C ASP A 16 13.26 -4.39 11.96
N VAL A 17 13.94 -4.43 10.82
CA VAL A 17 14.02 -5.61 9.96
C VAL A 17 14.89 -6.67 10.64
N ASP A 18 14.24 -7.75 11.06
CA ASP A 18 14.93 -8.94 11.51
C ASP A 18 15.70 -9.62 10.35
N LYS A 19 17.02 -9.45 10.36
CA LYS A 19 17.93 -10.00 9.36
C LYS A 19 17.94 -11.52 9.33
N SER A 20 17.54 -12.19 10.41
CA SER A 20 17.45 -13.66 10.46
C SER A 20 16.40 -14.22 9.48
N ARG A 21 15.40 -13.39 9.13
CA ARG A 21 14.28 -13.74 8.26
C ARG A 21 14.52 -13.43 6.79
N VAL A 22 15.68 -12.87 6.46
CA VAL A 22 16.06 -12.50 5.10
C VAL A 22 16.54 -13.75 4.35
N LEU A 23 15.83 -14.09 3.28
CA LEU A 23 16.16 -15.20 2.41
C LEU A 23 17.19 -14.76 1.38
N VAL A 24 18.27 -15.53 1.24
CA VAL A 24 19.28 -15.33 0.19
C VAL A 24 18.99 -16.31 -0.94
N HIS A 25 18.67 -15.78 -2.12
CA HIS A 25 18.50 -16.59 -3.31
C HIS A 25 19.86 -16.89 -3.96
N GLY A 26 19.96 -17.96 -4.78
CA GLY A 26 21.23 -18.40 -5.39
C GLY A 26 21.91 -17.37 -6.30
N ASN A 27 21.21 -16.30 -6.67
CA ASN A 27 21.75 -15.15 -7.41
C ASN A 27 22.33 -14.05 -6.49
N GLY A 28 22.45 -14.30 -5.18
CA GLY A 28 22.93 -13.34 -4.17
C GLY A 28 21.92 -12.28 -3.74
N LYS A 29 20.71 -12.27 -4.32
CA LYS A 29 19.65 -11.33 -3.93
C LYS A 29 19.02 -11.73 -2.60
N LYS A 30 18.67 -10.72 -1.82
CA LYS A 30 18.06 -10.85 -0.49
C LYS A 30 16.59 -10.49 -0.55
N TYR A 31 15.74 -11.30 0.05
CA TYR A 31 14.30 -11.13 0.05
C TYR A 31 13.78 -11.21 1.48
N LEU A 32 12.83 -10.34 1.82
CA LEU A 32 12.07 -10.40 3.06
C LEU A 32 10.59 -10.48 2.69
N MET A 33 9.87 -11.41 3.31
CA MET A 33 8.44 -11.52 3.12
C MET A 33 7.74 -10.55 4.07
N ILE A 34 6.99 -9.61 3.50
CA ILE A 34 6.24 -8.59 4.24
C ILE A 34 4.75 -8.72 3.94
N GLU A 35 3.92 -8.38 4.91
CA GLU A 35 2.46 -8.33 4.78
C GLU A 35 1.94 -6.94 5.13
N THR A 36 0.89 -6.52 4.45
CA THR A 36 0.20 -5.25 4.73
C THR A 36 -1.17 -5.51 5.34
N TRP A 37 -1.56 -4.68 6.29
CA TRP A 37 -2.90 -4.69 6.86
C TRP A 37 -3.56 -3.34 6.64
N ASP A 38 -4.57 -3.32 5.76
CA ASP A 38 -5.35 -2.14 5.44
C ASP A 38 -6.32 -1.84 6.59
N TYR A 39 -6.37 -0.57 7.00
CA TYR A 39 -7.29 -0.08 8.01
C TYR A 39 -8.61 0.35 7.37
N ASP A 40 -9.71 0.24 8.12
CA ASP A 40 -11.01 0.78 7.68
C ASP A 40 -11.02 2.32 7.67
N VAL A 41 -10.25 2.93 8.58
CA VAL A 41 -10.12 4.39 8.74
C VAL A 41 -8.62 4.71 8.89
N PRO A 42 -8.12 5.83 8.31
CA PRO A 42 -6.75 6.24 8.49
C PRO A 42 -6.36 6.38 9.97
N ASP A 43 -5.11 6.04 10.27
CA ASP A 43 -4.58 6.16 11.63
C ASP A 43 -4.35 7.65 12.03
N LYS A 44 -3.86 7.86 13.26
CA LYS A 44 -3.56 9.20 13.79
C LYS A 44 -2.52 9.99 12.98
N PHE A 45 -1.81 9.33 12.08
CA PHE A 45 -0.76 9.88 11.23
C PHE A 45 -1.15 9.85 9.76
N ASP A 46 -2.45 9.67 9.44
CA ASP A 46 -2.98 9.66 8.08
C ASP A 46 -2.42 8.51 7.21
N ASN A 47 -2.10 7.38 7.84
CA ASN A 47 -1.75 6.14 7.15
C ASN A 47 -2.97 5.24 6.96
N ASP A 48 -3.07 4.65 5.78
CA ASP A 48 -4.16 3.74 5.39
C ASP A 48 -3.88 2.28 5.72
N PHE A 49 -2.61 1.90 5.89
CA PHE A 49 -2.22 0.52 6.20
C PHE A 49 -0.91 0.44 6.99
N SER A 50 -0.77 -0.66 7.72
CA SER A 50 0.50 -1.08 8.34
C SER A 50 1.23 -2.12 7.52
N ILE A 51 2.52 -2.26 7.79
CA ILE A 51 3.43 -3.23 7.21
C ILE A 51 4.07 -4.02 8.35
N SER A 52 4.07 -5.34 8.22
CA SER A 52 4.72 -6.24 9.17
C SER A 52 5.46 -7.35 8.43
N ILE A 53 6.40 -8.01 9.11
CA ILE A 53 7.06 -9.19 8.55
C ILE A 53 6.07 -10.37 8.60
N SER A 54 5.82 -10.99 7.46
CA SER A 54 4.87 -12.11 7.36
C SER A 54 5.25 -13.23 8.31
N ARG A 55 4.30 -13.91 8.95
CA ARG A 55 4.61 -15.07 9.80
C ARG A 55 5.22 -16.23 8.99
N ASN A 56 6.11 -17.00 9.61
CA ASN A 56 6.56 -18.28 9.06
C ASN A 56 5.42 -19.33 9.16
N LYS A 57 5.62 -20.52 8.59
CA LYS A 57 4.57 -21.57 8.57
C LYS A 57 4.16 -22.01 9.98
N GLU A 58 5.13 -22.22 10.87
CA GLU A 58 4.90 -22.66 12.25
C GLU A 58 4.16 -21.60 13.07
N GLU A 59 4.56 -20.34 12.95
CA GLU A 59 3.92 -19.17 13.56
C GLU A 59 2.48 -19.01 13.07
N ALA A 60 2.25 -19.21 11.77
CA ALA A 60 0.91 -19.16 11.19
C ALA A 60 0.02 -20.29 11.73
N GLU A 61 0.56 -21.50 11.92
CA GLU A 61 -0.17 -22.63 12.53
C GLU A 61 -0.48 -22.37 14.01
N ARG A 62 0.47 -21.83 14.77
CA ARG A 62 0.24 -21.45 16.19
C ARG A 62 -0.88 -20.43 16.33
N VAL A 63 -0.93 -19.42 15.47
CA VAL A 63 -2.04 -18.45 15.48
C VAL A 63 -3.37 -19.10 15.09
N LYS A 64 -3.38 -20.04 14.13
CA LYS A 64 -4.59 -20.81 13.81
C LYS A 64 -5.08 -21.64 15.00
N ASN A 65 -4.16 -22.15 15.82
CA ASN A 65 -4.46 -22.92 17.02
C ASN A 65 -4.86 -22.03 18.23
N GLY A 66 -4.99 -20.72 18.03
CA GLY A 66 -5.49 -19.78 19.05
C GLY A 66 -4.40 -19.09 19.86
N GLU A 67 -3.12 -19.28 19.54
CA GLU A 67 -2.05 -18.55 20.20
C GLU A 67 -1.98 -17.10 19.70
N LYS A 68 -1.85 -16.14 20.63
CA LYS A 68 -1.64 -14.74 20.29
C LYS A 68 -0.16 -14.50 20.01
N LEU A 69 0.21 -14.56 18.74
CA LEU A 69 1.55 -14.18 18.29
C LEU A 69 1.51 -12.76 17.70
N ASP A 70 2.20 -11.84 18.36
CA ASP A 70 2.35 -10.47 17.86
C ASP A 70 3.17 -10.43 16.57
N ARG A 71 2.79 -9.53 15.67
CA ARG A 71 3.50 -9.34 14.41
C ARG A 71 4.64 -8.36 14.61
N ILE A 72 5.75 -8.61 13.91
CA ILE A 72 6.86 -7.65 13.86
C ILE A 72 6.47 -6.53 12.91
N PHE A 73 6.04 -5.41 13.47
CA PHE A 73 5.72 -4.20 12.73
C PHE A 73 6.99 -3.53 12.22
N ILE A 74 7.02 -3.15 10.94
CA ILE A 74 8.21 -2.56 10.31
C ILE A 74 7.89 -1.26 9.58
N GLY A 75 6.65 -0.78 9.54
CA GLY A 75 6.34 0.49 8.90
C GLY A 75 4.87 0.65 8.52
N ASN A 76 4.57 1.76 7.84
CA ASN A 76 3.23 2.16 7.42
C ASN A 76 3.23 2.68 5.98
N GLY A 77 2.02 2.81 5.42
CA GLY A 77 1.85 3.44 4.13
C GLY A 77 0.47 4.06 3.91
N ARG A 78 0.38 4.74 2.77
CA ARG A 78 -0.77 5.52 2.31
C ARG A 78 -1.23 5.05 0.93
N ILE A 79 -2.53 5.09 0.71
CA ILE A 79 -3.20 4.81 -0.54
C ILE A 79 -3.66 6.15 -1.13
N TRP A 80 -3.22 6.45 -2.34
CA TRP A 80 -3.60 7.67 -3.04
C TRP A 80 -4.78 7.39 -3.97
N GLU A 81 -5.81 8.21 -3.88
CA GLU A 81 -6.88 8.24 -4.86
C GLU A 81 -6.30 8.70 -6.21
N GLN A 82 -6.58 7.95 -7.27
CA GLN A 82 -6.28 8.41 -8.62
C GLN A 82 -7.36 9.39 -9.04
N THR A 83 -7.06 10.68 -8.97
CA THR A 83 -7.86 11.71 -9.61
C THR A 83 -7.63 11.64 -11.12
N ASP A 84 -8.36 10.76 -11.80
CA ASP A 84 -8.63 10.88 -13.24
C ASP A 84 -9.69 11.99 -13.43
N ALA A 85 -9.31 13.23 -13.15
CA ALA A 85 -10.20 14.39 -13.28
C ALA A 85 -10.29 14.91 -14.72
N MET A 86 -9.92 14.11 -15.74
CA MET A 86 -10.23 14.44 -17.12
C MET A 86 -11.63 13.92 -17.45
N ARG A 87 -12.61 14.80 -17.29
CA ARG A 87 -13.93 14.63 -17.89
C ARG A 87 -14.03 15.43 -19.19
N PRO A 88 -14.80 14.96 -20.19
CA PRO A 88 -15.17 15.83 -21.30
C PRO A 88 -15.90 17.06 -20.75
N MET A 89 -15.63 18.21 -21.37
CA MET A 89 -16.28 19.47 -21.04
C MET A 89 -17.79 19.34 -21.27
N THR A 90 -18.62 19.84 -20.36
CA THR A 90 -20.07 19.83 -20.55
C THR A 90 -20.49 20.86 -21.58
N GLU A 91 -21.66 20.68 -22.20
CA GLU A 91 -22.19 21.61 -23.21
C GLU A 91 -22.37 23.04 -22.66
N ALA A 92 -22.64 23.18 -21.36
CA ALA A 92 -22.70 24.47 -20.67
C ALA A 92 -21.31 25.14 -20.58
N GLU A 93 -20.26 24.39 -20.26
CA GLU A 93 -18.89 24.89 -20.17
C GLU A 93 -18.29 25.19 -21.54
N ILE A 94 -18.64 24.40 -22.57
CA ILE A 94 -18.26 24.67 -23.96
C ILE A 94 -18.86 26.00 -24.42
N LYS A 95 -20.12 26.26 -24.05
CA LYS A 95 -20.82 27.50 -24.41
C LYS A 95 -20.25 28.74 -23.69
N GLU A 96 -19.74 28.56 -22.48
CA GLU A 96 -19.08 29.63 -21.71
C GLU A 96 -17.64 29.91 -22.20
N ALA A 97 -16.94 28.89 -22.69
CA ALA A 97 -15.58 29.01 -23.23
C ALA A 97 -15.50 29.51 -24.69
N GLY A 98 -16.65 29.68 -25.36
CA GLY A 98 -16.78 29.80 -26.82
C GLY A 98 -16.20 31.06 -27.48
N ASP A 99 -15.56 31.99 -26.75
CA ASP A 99 -15.03 33.23 -27.34
C ASP A 99 -13.65 33.68 -26.78
N ASP A 100 -13.04 32.92 -25.86
CA ASP A 100 -11.75 33.29 -25.21
C ASP A 100 -10.63 32.27 -25.51
N LEU A 101 -10.88 31.30 -26.40
CA LEU A 101 -9.90 30.29 -26.79
C LEU A 101 -9.52 30.46 -28.28
N PRO A 102 -8.21 30.51 -28.61
CA PRO A 102 -7.73 30.91 -29.94
C PRO A 102 -7.72 29.78 -30.99
N PHE A 103 -8.65 28.83 -30.94
CA PHE A 103 -8.76 27.72 -31.90
C PHE A 103 -10.17 27.54 -32.45
#